data_AF-A0A7V0IVT3-F1
#
_entry.id   AF-A0A7V0IVT3-F1
#
_cell.length_a   1.000
_cell.length_b   1.000
_cell.length_c   1.000
_cell.angle_alpha   90.00
_cell.angle_beta   90.00
_cell.angle_gamma   90.00
#
_symmetry.space_group_name_H-M   'P 1'
#
loop_
_entity.id
_entity.type
_entity.pdbx_description
1 polymer ?
#
loop_
_entity_poly.entity_id
_entity_poly.type
_entity_poly.pdbx_seq_one_letter_code
_entity_poly.pdbx_strand_id
1 'polypeptide(L)' 'MKLETVKRRHFIGYKSETHIPVSDLTAFIGKNEAGKSTVIEAFEIFFNNSFITCELRAMAQYDKEIVE' A
#
# COMPACT_ATOMS: atom_id res chain seq x y z
N MET A 1 -11.13 15.59 3.87
CA MET A 1 -10.49 14.39 4.47
C MET A 1 -9.00 14.64 4.52
N LYS A 2 -8.31 14.34 5.63
CA LYS A 2 -6.84 14.47 5.75
C LYS A 2 -6.25 13.08 6.02
N LEU A 3 -5.26 12.66 5.23
CA LEU A 3 -4.55 11.40 5.42
C LEU A 3 -3.40 11.61 6.40
N GLU A 4 -3.36 10.86 7.49
CA GLU A 4 -2.31 11.00 8.53
C GLU A 4 -1.24 9.91 8.44
N THR A 5 -1.62 8.66 8.19
CA THR A 5 -0.69 7.54 8.16
C THR A 5 -1.19 6.42 7.26
N VAL A 6 -0.30 5.81 6.49
CA VAL A 6 -0.53 4.58 5.75
C VAL A 6 0.03 3.41 6.55
N LYS A 7 -0.80 2.43 6.89
CA LYS A 7 -0.37 1.17 7.50
C LYS A 7 -0.51 0.05 6.50
N ARG A 8 0.57 -0.70 6.24
CA ARG A 8 0.54 -1.85 5.33
C ARG A 8 1.46 -2.98 5.77
N ARG A 9 1.09 -4.19 5.36
CA ARG A 9 1.80 -5.46 5.56
C ARG A 9 1.61 -6.33 4.32
N HIS A 10 2.55 -7.22 4.03
CA HIS A 10 2.47 -8.18 2.90
C HIS A 10 2.43 -7.54 1.50
N PHE A 11 3.08 -6.40 1.32
CA PHE A 11 3.23 -5.75 0.01
C PHE A 11 4.69 -5.84 -0.48
N ILE A 12 4.91 -5.75 -1.80
CA ILE A 12 6.26 -5.69 -2.38
C ILE A 12 7.00 -4.49 -1.77
N GLY A 13 8.20 -4.71 -1.24
CA GLY A 13 8.98 -3.69 -0.52
C GLY A 13 8.57 -3.48 0.94
N TYR A 14 7.46 -4.09 1.39
CA TYR A 14 6.90 -3.94 2.75
C TYR A 14 6.44 -5.29 3.31
N LYS A 15 7.40 -6.19 3.59
CA LYS A 15 7.12 -7.52 4.15
C LYS A 15 6.55 -7.43 5.57
N SER A 16 7.21 -6.65 6.43
CA SER A 16 6.75 -6.35 7.78
C SER A 16 5.74 -5.21 7.77
N GLU A 17 4.96 -5.11 8.84
CA GLU A 17 4.12 -3.94 9.06
C GLU A 17 4.96 -2.66 9.02
N THR A 18 4.53 -1.71 8.21
CA THR A 18 5.19 -0.42 8.04
C THR A 18 4.17 0.69 8.16
N HIS A 19 4.52 1.69 8.95
CA HIS A 19 3.73 2.90 9.16
C HIS A 19 4.41 4.05 8.43
N ILE A 20 3.72 4.62 7.45
CA ILE A 20 4.22 5.74 6.66
C ILE A 20 3.42 6.98 7.05
N PRO A 21 3.99 7.89 7.85
CA PRO A 21 3.33 9.16 8.17
C PRO A 21 3.18 9.99 6.89
N VAL A 22 2.05 10.67 6.75
CA VAL A 22 1.72 11.53 5.62
C VAL A 22 1.50 12.95 6.12
N SER A 23 2.15 13.90 5.46
CA SER A 23 1.97 15.34 5.66
C SER A 23 1.35 15.99 4.42
N ASP A 24 1.14 17.31 4.49
CA ASP A 24 0.53 18.09 3.41
C ASP A 24 1.29 17.96 2.07
N LEU A 25 2.58 17.62 2.10
CA LEU A 25 3.37 17.20 0.94
C LEU A 25 4.26 16.02 1.29
N THR A 26 3.94 14.85 0.75
CA THR A 26 4.73 13.62 0.93
C THR A 26 5.14 13.07 -0.43
N ALA A 27 6.42 12.75 -0.60
CA ALA A 27 6.95 12.17 -1.84
C ALA A 27 7.55 10.78 -1.60
N PHE A 28 7.20 9.82 -2.44
CA PHE A 28 7.76 8.46 -2.43
C PHE A 28 8.92 8.37 -3.41
N ILE A 29 10.15 8.34 -2.90
CA ILE A 29 11.39 8.24 -3.69
C ILE A 29 12.16 6.95 -3.37
N GLY A 30 13.05 6.52 -4.27
CA GLY A 30 13.86 5.31 -4.09
C GLY A 30 14.13 4.56 -5.38
N LYS A 31 14.92 3.48 -5.30
CA LYS A 31 15.27 2.63 -6.45
C LYS A 31 14.02 2.00 -7.09
N ASN A 32 14.14 1.60 -8.35
CA ASN A 32 13.10 0.81 -9.02
C ASN A 32 12.78 -0.45 -8.20
N GLU A 33 11.53 -0.87 -8.26
CA GLU A 33 11.03 -2.07 -7.56
C GLU A 33 11.10 -2.01 -6.02
N ALA A 34 11.45 -0.86 -5.43
CA ALA A 34 11.47 -0.67 -3.97
C ALA A 34 10.07 -0.60 -3.31
N GLY A 35 8.98 -0.81 -4.06
CA GLY A 35 7.61 -0.77 -3.52
C GLY A 35 6.88 0.59 -3.60
N LYS A 36 7.46 1.58 -4.28
CA LYS A 36 6.87 2.94 -4.40
C LYS A 36 5.46 2.92 -5.03
N SER A 37 5.31 2.30 -6.20
CA SER A 37 4.01 2.18 -6.88
C SER A 37 3.00 1.41 -6.05
N THR A 38 3.50 0.41 -5.31
CA THR A 38 2.68 -0.40 -4.43
C THR A 38 1.97 0.45 -3.39
N VAL A 39 2.61 1.47 -2.77
CA VAL A 39 1.94 2.38 -1.83
C VAL A 39 0.77 3.12 -2.49
N ILE A 40 0.88 3.51 -3.76
CA ILE A 40 -0.20 4.18 -4.49
C ILE A 40 -1.34 3.21 -4.83
N GLU A 41 -1.01 1.96 -5.22
CA GLU A 41 -2.01 0.89 -5.42
C GLU A 41 -2.82 0.61 -4.13
N ALA A 42 -2.24 0.85 -2.94
CA ALA A 42 -2.96 0.80 -1.66
C ALA A 42 -4.15 1.71 -1.61
N PHE A 43 -3.91 2.96 -2.00
CA PHE A 43 -4.90 3.99 -1.91
C PHE A 43 -6.02 3.71 -2.90
N GLU A 44 -5.67 3.24 -4.08
CA GLU A 44 -6.65 2.89 -5.10
C GLU A 44 -7.56 1.74 -4.62
N ILE A 45 -7.00 0.66 -4.05
CA ILE A 45 -7.80 -0.42 -3.45
C ILE A 45 -8.65 0.10 -2.27
N PHE A 46 -8.07 0.90 -1.37
CA PHE A 46 -8.73 1.36 -0.16
C PHE A 46 -9.88 2.34 -0.44
N PHE A 47 -9.66 3.34 -1.29
CA PHE A 47 -10.64 4.39 -1.56
C PHE A 47 -11.66 3.99 -2.62
N ASN A 48 -11.23 3.25 -3.65
CA ASN A 48 -12.09 2.95 -4.79
C ASN A 48 -12.64 1.51 -4.78
N ASN A 49 -12.24 0.68 -3.81
CA ASN A 49 -12.63 -0.73 -3.69
C ASN A 49 -12.48 -1.50 -5.01
N SER A 50 -11.49 -1.11 -5.82
CA SER A 50 -11.24 -1.67 -7.13
C SER A 50 -10.29 -2.85 -6.98
N PHE A 51 -10.67 -4.00 -7.54
CA PHE A 51 -9.73 -5.11 -7.71
C PHE A 51 -8.75 -4.71 -8.80
N ILE A 52 -7.58 -4.22 -8.39
CA ILE A 52 -6.50 -3.95 -9.32
C ILE A 52 -5.80 -5.27 -9.59
N THR A 53 -5.80 -5.71 -10.85
CA THR A 53 -4.85 -6.70 -11.32
C THR A 53 -3.47 -6.07 -11.23
N CYS A 54 -2.83 -6.16 -10.06
CA CYS A 54 -1.41 -5.87 -9.94
C CYS A 54 -0.73 -6.81 -10.93
N GLU A 55 0.05 -6.29 -11.88
CA GLU A 55 0.80 -7.15 -12.80
C GLU A 55 1.73 -8.08 -11.98
N LEU A 56 1.21 -9.28 -11.71
CA LEU A 56 1.88 -10.54 -11.41
C LEU A 56 3.04 -10.52 -10.39
N ARG A 57 3.00 -9.72 -9.33
CA ARG A 57 3.99 -9.84 -8.22
C ARG A 57 3.48 -9.67 -6.78
N ALA A 58 2.31 -9.07 -6.56
CA ALA A 58 1.74 -8.95 -5.23
C ALA A 58 0.57 -9.92 -5.10
N MET A 59 0.85 -11.13 -4.60
CA MET A 59 -0.23 -11.93 -4.02
C MET A 59 -0.70 -11.18 -2.78
N ALA A 60 -1.76 -10.39 -2.92
CA ALA A 60 -2.63 -10.06 -1.81
C ALA A 60 -3.24 -11.39 -1.36
N GLN A 61 -2.51 -12.10 -0.50
CA GLN A 61 -3.06 -13.19 0.27
C GLN A 61 -4.15 -12.53 1.11
N TYR A 62 -5.38 -12.72 0.65
CA TYR A 62 -6.58 -12.17 1.27
C TYR A 62 -6.73 -12.89 2.61
N ASP A 63 -6.03 -12.41 3.64
CA ASP A 63 -6.25 -12.84 5.01
C ASP A 63 -7.62 -12.36 5.42
N LYS A 64 -8.54 -13.31 5.60
CA LYS A 64 -9.91 -13.08 6.08
C LYS A 64 -9.97 -12.52 7.51
N GLU A 65 -8.83 -12.23 8.15
CA GLU A 65 -8.75 -11.69 9.52
C GLU A 65 -8.78 -10.16 9.58
N ILE A 66 -8.63 -9.43 8.47
CA ILE A 66 -8.68 -7.94 8.49
C ILE A 66 -10.11 -7.46 8.17
N VAL A 67 -11.09 -7.97 8.91
CA VAL A 67 -12.44 -7.39 9.03
C VAL A 67 -12.94 -7.61 10.47
N GLU A 68 -12.18 -7.11 11.44
CA GLU A 68 -12.65 -6.79 12.80
C GLU A 68 -12.06 -5.44 13.23
#